data_AF-A0A0N0D541-F1
#
_entry.id   AF-A0A0N0D541-F1
#
_cell.length_a   1.000
_cell.length_b   1.000
_cell.length_c   1.000
_cell.angle_alpha   90.00
_cell.angle_beta   90.00
_cell.angle_gamma   90.00
#
_symmetry.space_group_name_H-M   'P 1'
#
loop_
_entity.id
_entity.type
_entity.pdbx_description
1 polymer ?
#
loop_
_entity_poly.entity_id
_entity_poly.type
_entity_poly.pdbx_seq_one_letter_code
_entity_poly.pdbx_strand_id
1 'polypeptide(L)'
;MKQSFRILFVGMILLIFIWVSMSMASNGREVFLNKCGSCHQENGDVKAFAPSKYASTQWRRFFRRNKHKRKKDISELFTESELKDVMEYLIRHAADSDQPEAVGLK
;
A
#
# COMPACT_ATOMS: atom_id res chain seq x y z
N MET A 1 29.02 11.52 36.79
CA MET A 1 27.75 12.18 36.41
C MET A 1 27.71 12.62 34.95
N LYS A 2 28.59 13.50 34.45
CA LYS A 2 28.51 14.02 33.07
C LYS A 2 28.70 12.97 31.97
N GLN A 3 29.58 11.97 32.15
CA GLN A 3 29.75 10.89 31.16
C GLN A 3 28.59 9.89 31.15
N SER A 4 28.05 9.55 32.31
CA SER A 4 26.87 8.68 32.45
C SER A 4 25.65 9.28 31.72
N PHE A 5 25.50 10.61 31.83
CA PHE A 5 24.44 11.35 31.14
C PHE A 5 24.65 11.37 29.61
N ARG A 6 25.90 11.45 29.13
CA ARG A 6 26.23 11.38 27.70
C ARG A 6 25.94 10.01 27.09
N ILE A 7 26.26 8.92 27.80
CA ILE A 7 26.00 7.56 27.32
C ILE A 7 24.49 7.28 27.27
N LEU A 8 23.74 7.70 28.29
CA LEU A 8 22.28 7.59 28.30
C LEU A 8 21.64 8.40 27.17
N PHE A 9 22.12 9.61 26.92
CA PHE A 9 21.59 10.48 25.86
C PHE A 9 21.86 9.91 24.45
N VAL A 10 23.07 9.38 24.20
CA VAL A 10 23.41 8.71 22.93
C VAL A 10 22.61 7.42 22.76
N GLY A 11 22.44 6.62 23.82
CA GLY A 11 21.62 5.41 23.78
C GLY A 11 20.15 5.69 23.47
N MET A 12 19.59 6.77 24.04
CA MET A 12 18.21 7.18 23.78
C MET A 12 18.02 7.67 22.34
N ILE A 13 18.98 8.40 21.77
CA ILE A 13 18.96 8.82 20.35
C ILE A 13 19.00 7.61 19.42
N LEU A 14 19.85 6.61 19.71
CA LEU A 14 19.92 5.38 18.90
C LEU A 14 18.61 4.57 18.94
N LEU A 15 17.93 4.54 20.08
CA LEU A 15 16.62 3.88 20.19
C LEU A 15 15.53 4.62 19.40
N ILE A 16 15.55 5.95 19.38
CA ILE A 16 14.60 6.76 18.59
C ILE A 16 14.81 6.54 17.08
N PHE A 17 16.05 6.43 16.62
CA PHE A 17 16.36 6.20 15.20
C PHE A 17 15.86 4.85 14.68
N ILE A 18 15.81 3.80 15.52
CA ILE A 18 15.27 2.49 15.13
C ILE A 18 13.75 2.54 14.93
N TRP A 19 13.05 3.39 15.67
CA TRP A 19 11.58 3.49 15.61
C TRP A 19 11.10 4.36 14.43
N VAL A 20 11.88 5.36 14.03
CA VAL A 20 11.52 6.28 12.93
C VAL A 20 11.48 5.59 11.56
N SER A 21 12.25 4.51 11.35
CA SER A 21 12.31 3.79 10.06
C SER A 21 10.99 3.11 9.65
N MET A 22 10.08 2.88 10.58
CA MET A 22 8.82 2.15 10.34
C MET A 22 7.66 3.05 9.87
N SER A 23 7.84 4.38 9.87
CA SER A 23 6.74 5.34 9.74
C SER A 23 6.81 6.21 8.48
N MET A 24 7.39 5.73 7.37
CA MET A 24 7.09 6.30 6.06
C MET A 24 5.65 5.93 5.73
N ALA A 25 4.75 6.92 5.78
CA ALA A 25 3.33 6.71 5.50
C ALA A 25 3.15 6.04 4.13
N SER A 26 2.55 4.85 4.10
CA SER A 26 2.23 4.14 2.86
C SER A 26 1.27 5.00 2.03
N ASN A 27 1.69 5.44 0.85
CA ASN A 27 0.86 6.24 -0.08
C ASN A 27 -0.11 5.39 -0.92
N GLY A 28 -0.39 4.14 -0.50
CA GLY A 28 -1.11 3.15 -1.30
C GLY A 28 -2.50 3.58 -1.78
N ARG A 29 -3.21 4.42 -1.01
CA ARG A 29 -4.48 5.01 -1.43
C ARG A 29 -4.31 5.97 -2.61
N GLU A 30 -3.28 6.81 -2.56
CA GLU A 30 -2.99 7.76 -3.64
C GLU A 30 -2.58 7.01 -4.90
N VAL A 31 -1.73 6.00 -4.77
CA VAL A 31 -1.33 5.12 -5.88
C VAL A 31 -2.56 4.41 -6.48
N PHE A 32 -3.47 3.92 -5.65
CA PHE A 32 -4.72 3.31 -6.09
C PHE A 32 -5.57 4.28 -6.94
N LEU A 33 -5.86 5.47 -6.41
CA LEU A 33 -6.70 6.45 -7.09
C LEU A 33 -6.06 6.95 -8.38
N ASN A 34 -4.76 7.27 -8.36
CA ASN A 34 -4.11 7.92 -9.50
C ASN A 34 -3.69 6.89 -10.56
N LYS A 35 -2.99 5.82 -10.16
CA LYS A 35 -2.42 4.88 -11.13
C LYS A 35 -3.38 3.77 -11.51
N CYS A 36 -4.09 3.14 -10.56
CA CYS A 36 -5.11 2.15 -10.92
C CYS A 36 -6.33 2.82 -11.55
N GLY A 37 -6.75 3.99 -11.04
CA GLY A 37 -7.84 4.79 -11.61
C GLY A 37 -7.62 5.25 -13.04
N SER A 38 -6.36 5.42 -13.48
CA SER A 38 -6.03 5.78 -14.88
C SER A 38 -6.71 4.90 -15.94
N CYS A 39 -7.00 3.64 -15.60
CA CYS A 39 -7.75 2.71 -16.46
C CYS A 39 -9.10 2.28 -15.84
N HIS A 40 -9.24 2.33 -14.51
CA HIS A 40 -10.37 1.77 -13.76
C HIS A 40 -11.29 2.84 -13.11
N GLN A 41 -11.37 4.05 -13.65
CA GLN A 41 -12.38 5.05 -13.24
C GLN A 41 -13.75 4.78 -13.90
N GLU A 42 -14.83 5.39 -13.43
CA GLU A 42 -16.22 5.17 -13.90
C GLU A 42 -16.38 5.49 -15.39
N ASN A 43 -15.59 6.46 -15.89
CA ASN A 43 -15.50 6.83 -17.31
C ASN A 43 -14.28 6.23 -18.03
N GLY A 44 -13.57 5.29 -17.41
CA GLY A 44 -12.40 4.63 -17.98
C GLY A 44 -12.77 3.46 -18.89
N ASP A 45 -11.78 2.95 -19.64
CA ASP A 45 -11.95 1.82 -20.55
C ASP A 45 -12.23 0.48 -19.84
N VAL A 46 -12.01 0.44 -18.52
CA VAL A 46 -12.15 -0.77 -17.71
C VAL A 46 -12.98 -0.49 -16.48
N LYS A 47 -13.86 -1.45 -16.14
CA LYS A 47 -14.78 -1.34 -15.00
C LYS A 47 -14.06 -0.93 -13.71
N ALA A 48 -14.60 0.10 -13.06
CA ALA A 48 -14.20 0.53 -11.73
C ALA A 48 -14.42 -0.54 -10.66
N PHE A 49 -13.62 -0.46 -9.60
CA PHE A 49 -13.74 -1.36 -8.47
C PHE A 49 -13.37 -0.70 -7.15
N ALA A 50 -13.88 -1.30 -6.07
CA ALA A 50 -13.55 -0.93 -4.70
C ALA A 50 -12.53 -1.91 -4.09
N PRO A 51 -11.73 -1.47 -3.11
CA PRO A 51 -10.86 -2.35 -2.34
C PRO A 51 -11.59 -3.57 -1.76
N SER A 52 -12.83 -3.39 -1.32
CA SER A 52 -13.68 -4.49 -0.79
C SER A 52 -14.22 -5.46 -1.85
N LYS A 53 -13.84 -5.31 -3.13
CA LYS A 53 -14.23 -6.26 -4.19
C LYS A 53 -13.75 -7.69 -3.90
N TYR A 54 -12.61 -7.84 -3.23
CA TYR A 54 -12.04 -9.13 -2.90
C TYR A 54 -11.64 -9.21 -1.43
N ALA A 55 -11.54 -10.43 -0.91
CA ALA A 55 -10.91 -10.72 0.36
C ALA A 55 -9.39 -10.52 0.30
N SER A 56 -8.77 -10.31 1.45
CA SER A 56 -7.34 -10.08 1.65
C SER A 56 -6.49 -11.16 0.97
N THR A 57 -6.87 -12.44 1.12
CA THR A 57 -6.18 -13.59 0.53
C THR A 57 -6.26 -13.61 -1.00
N GLN A 58 -7.37 -13.13 -1.56
CA GLN A 58 -7.57 -13.02 -3.00
C GLN A 58 -6.71 -11.89 -3.56
N TRP A 59 -6.62 -10.73 -2.89
CA TRP A 59 -5.69 -9.66 -3.26
C TRP A 59 -4.23 -10.13 -3.22
N ARG A 60 -3.79 -10.76 -2.13
CA ARG A 60 -2.43 -11.35 -2.05
C ARG A 60 -2.15 -12.29 -3.22
N ARG A 61 -3.11 -13.15 -3.57
CA ARG A 61 -2.98 -14.07 -4.71
C ARG A 61 -2.94 -13.33 -6.05
N PHE A 62 -3.68 -12.23 -6.20
CA PHE A 62 -3.71 -11.41 -7.43
C PHE A 62 -2.33 -10.85 -7.74
N PHE A 63 -1.70 -10.17 -6.77
CA PHE A 63 -0.37 -9.58 -6.91
C PHE A 63 0.71 -10.65 -7.06
N ARG A 64 0.73 -11.68 -6.18
CA ARG A 64 1.72 -12.76 -6.24
C ARG A 64 1.76 -13.50 -7.58
N ARG A 65 0.61 -13.63 -8.26
CA ARG A 65 0.52 -14.32 -9.56
C ARG A 65 0.57 -13.36 -10.75
N ASN A 66 0.91 -12.08 -10.52
CA ASN A 66 0.88 -11.00 -11.51
C ASN A 66 -0.36 -11.08 -12.41
N LYS A 67 -1.55 -11.19 -11.79
CA LYS A 67 -2.79 -11.48 -12.51
C LYS A 67 -3.15 -10.38 -13.51
N HIS A 68 -2.72 -9.15 -13.29
CA HIS A 68 -2.96 -8.03 -14.19
C HIS A 68 -2.34 -8.28 -15.58
N LYS A 69 -1.13 -8.85 -15.64
CA LYS A 69 -0.40 -9.19 -16.88
C LYS A 69 -1.17 -10.09 -17.84
N ARG A 70 -2.18 -10.83 -17.37
CA ARG A 70 -3.08 -11.62 -18.24
C ARG A 70 -3.96 -10.76 -19.16
N LYS A 71 -4.21 -9.50 -18.78
CA LYS A 71 -4.99 -8.54 -19.55
C LYS A 71 -4.13 -7.38 -20.06
N LYS A 72 -3.22 -6.86 -19.22
CA LYS A 72 -2.31 -5.77 -19.57
C LYS A 72 -1.07 -5.82 -18.67
N ASP A 73 0.12 -5.68 -19.22
CA ASP A 73 1.31 -5.48 -18.40
C ASP A 73 1.35 -4.02 -17.89
N ILE A 74 1.63 -3.85 -16.61
CA ILE A 74 1.68 -2.53 -15.93
C ILE A 74 3.02 -2.30 -15.25
N SER A 75 4.00 -3.19 -15.46
CA SER A 75 5.32 -3.11 -14.83
C SER A 75 6.06 -1.80 -15.13
N GLU A 76 5.79 -1.16 -16.26
CA GLU A 76 6.37 0.15 -16.61
C GLU A 76 5.64 1.34 -15.97
N LEU A 77 4.42 1.15 -15.45
CA LEU A 77 3.62 2.22 -14.84
C LEU A 77 3.85 2.36 -13.33
N PHE A 78 4.44 1.34 -12.69
CA PHE A 78 4.63 1.30 -11.24
C PHE A 78 6.06 0.90 -10.89
N THR A 79 6.60 1.55 -9.87
CA THR A 79 7.75 1.02 -9.15
C THR A 79 7.35 -0.16 -8.27
N GLU A 80 8.32 -0.97 -7.84
CA GLU A 80 8.06 -2.08 -6.91
C GLU A 80 7.48 -1.60 -5.58
N SER A 81 7.93 -0.44 -5.08
CA SER A 81 7.40 0.17 -3.85
C SER A 81 5.93 0.53 -4.01
N GLU A 82 5.56 1.23 -5.09
CA GLU A 82 4.17 1.63 -5.32
C GLU A 82 3.25 0.41 -5.48
N LEU A 83 3.72 -0.66 -6.15
CA LEU A 83 2.98 -1.92 -6.24
C LEU A 83 2.77 -2.57 -4.86
N LYS A 84 3.76 -2.48 -3.98
CA LYS A 84 3.64 -2.95 -2.60
C LYS A 84 2.66 -2.09 -1.80
N ASP A 85 2.78 -0.77 -1.90
CA ASP A 85 1.93 0.18 -1.20
C ASP A 85 0.45 0.01 -1.57
N VAL A 86 0.14 -0.14 -2.87
CA VAL A 86 -1.24 -0.39 -3.32
C VAL A 86 -1.74 -1.78 -2.92
N MET A 87 -0.89 -2.80 -2.93
CA MET A 87 -1.26 -4.13 -2.44
C MET A 87 -1.63 -4.08 -0.96
N GLU A 88 -0.83 -3.41 -0.12
CA GLU A 88 -1.10 -3.25 1.31
C GLU A 88 -2.37 -2.46 1.57
N TYR A 89 -2.61 -1.40 0.80
CA TYR A 89 -3.87 -0.65 0.82
C TYR A 89 -5.08 -1.55 0.52
N LEU A 90 -5.05 -2.28 -0.61
CA LEU A 90 -6.14 -3.15 -1.02
C LEU A 90 -6.40 -4.29 -0.02
N ILE A 91 -5.36 -4.78 0.66
CA ILE A 91 -5.49 -5.80 1.71
C ILE A 91 -6.09 -5.21 3.00
N ARG A 92 -5.62 -4.02 3.42
CA ARG A 92 -6.11 -3.33 4.63
C ARG A 92 -7.58 -2.93 4.54
N HIS A 93 -8.06 -2.71 3.30
CA HIS A 93 -9.43 -2.31 3.00
C HIS A 93 -10.23 -3.38 2.26
N ALA A 94 -9.78 -4.64 2.32
CA ALA A 94 -10.43 -5.79 1.71
C ALA A 94 -11.80 -6.10 2.34
N ALA A 95 -12.60 -6.93 1.67
CA ALA A 95 -13.96 -7.31 2.11
C ALA A 95 -14.01 -7.91 3.54
N ASP A 96 -12.97 -8.63 3.91
CA ASP A 96 -12.79 -9.37 5.16
C ASP A 96 -11.89 -8.63 6.16
N SER A 97 -11.57 -7.36 5.90
CA SER A 97 -10.77 -6.53 6.82
C SER A 97 -11.64 -5.85 7.87
N ASP A 98 -11.01 -5.33 8.93
CA ASP A 98 -11.69 -4.51 9.94
C ASP A 98 -12.09 -3.12 9.41
N GLN A 99 -11.57 -2.71 8.24
CA GLN A 99 -11.81 -1.39 7.63
C GLN A 99 -12.15 -1.51 6.13
N PRO A 100 -13.18 -2.27 5.74
CA PRO A 100 -13.49 -2.51 4.33
C PRO A 100 -13.91 -1.21 3.64
N GLU A 101 -13.35 -0.93 2.46
CA GLU A 101 -13.74 0.23 1.67
C GLU A 101 -14.61 -0.19 0.48
N ALA A 102 -15.92 0.08 0.59
CA ALA A 102 -16.91 -0.25 -0.44
C ALA A 102 -17.08 0.83 -1.52
N VAL A 103 -16.73 2.08 -1.19
CA VAL A 103 -16.68 3.18 -2.15
C VAL A 103 -15.30 3.18 -2.78
N GLY A 104 -15.20 2.74 -4.03
CA GLY A 104 -13.94 2.52 -4.73
C GLY A 104 -13.50 3.65 -5.63
N LEU A 105 -12.84 3.25 -6.73
CA LEU A 105 -12.63 4.13 -7.88
C LEU A 105 -13.98 4.62 -8.41
N LYS A 106 -13.98 5.90 -8.77
CA LYS A 106 -15.04 6.61 -9.48
C LYS A 106 -14.43 7.15 -10.76
#